data_AF-A0A841F7F8-F1
#
_entry.id   AF-A0A841F7F8-F1
#
_cell.length_a   1.000
_cell.length_b   1.000
_cell.length_c   1.000
_cell.angle_alpha   90.00
_cell.angle_beta   90.00
_cell.angle_gamma   90.00
#
_symmetry.space_group_name_H-M   'P 1'
#
loop_
_entity.id
_entity.type
_entity.pdbx_description
1 polymer ?
#
loop_
_entity_poly.entity_id
_entity_poly.type
_entity_poly.pdbx_seq_one_letter_code
_entity_poly.pdbx_strand_id
1 'polypeptide(L)'
;WNRHLSEFVGVQTFYRGCGSFSTFYWLFNTRAEETLTAFINILEVANEQSLKIEFDLEIYENKIKRFYLDEGCNSRVITHRYMLFNYELAKYKCNSQDYQNGVDIILYNLSLSSLNQDDHMTVKCVDLYGTYRQQASLSQQETYSQLFKKINIK
;
A
#
# COMPACT_ATOMS: atom_id res chain seq x y z
N TRP A 1 -18.42 -7.34 -22.31
CA TRP A 1 -17.87 -5.97 -22.36
C TRP A 1 -17.98 -5.40 -20.95
N ASN A 2 -16.88 -5.50 -20.19
CA ASN A 2 -16.88 -5.39 -18.72
C ASN A 2 -16.80 -3.94 -18.24
N ARG A 3 -17.66 -3.58 -17.26
CA ARG A 3 -17.72 -2.26 -16.60
C ARG A 3 -16.39 -1.77 -16.01
N HIS A 4 -15.45 -2.67 -15.71
CA HIS A 4 -14.12 -2.27 -15.22
C HIS A 4 -13.27 -1.56 -16.29
N LEU A 5 -13.49 -1.86 -17.58
CA LEU A 5 -12.80 -1.15 -18.66
C LEU A 5 -13.39 0.24 -18.92
N SER A 6 -14.68 0.49 -18.64
CA SER A 6 -15.25 1.83 -18.77
C SER A 6 -14.76 2.79 -17.69
N GLU A 7 -14.47 2.30 -16.49
CA GLU A 7 -13.82 3.10 -15.44
C GLU A 7 -12.35 3.35 -15.77
N PHE A 8 -11.65 2.36 -16.34
CA PHE A 8 -10.28 2.51 -16.83
C PHE A 8 -10.17 3.51 -17.99
N VAL A 9 -11.15 3.53 -18.91
CA VAL A 9 -11.24 4.54 -19.97
C VAL A 9 -11.62 5.90 -19.41
N GLY A 10 -12.48 5.98 -18.37
CA GLY A 10 -12.79 7.23 -17.67
C GLY A 10 -11.57 7.86 -17.00
N VAL A 11 -10.73 7.03 -16.38
CA VAL A 11 -9.42 7.44 -15.86
C VAL A 11 -8.51 7.83 -17.04
N GLN A 12 -8.35 7.03 -18.09
CA GLN A 12 -7.48 7.43 -19.21
C GLN A 12 -7.96 8.65 -20.01
N THR A 13 -9.27 8.91 -20.10
CA THR A 13 -9.81 10.11 -20.77
C THR A 13 -9.69 11.37 -19.91
N PHE A 14 -9.68 11.25 -18.57
CA PHE A 14 -9.30 12.36 -17.71
C PHE A 14 -7.81 12.75 -17.88
N TYR A 15 -6.96 11.80 -18.25
CA TYR A 15 -5.50 12.00 -18.34
C TYR A 15 -5.01 12.47 -19.72
N ARG A 16 -5.86 12.47 -20.76
CA ARG A 16 -5.50 12.99 -22.10
C ARG A 16 -5.92 14.45 -22.36
N GLY A 17 -6.68 15.08 -21.45
CA GLY A 17 -7.33 16.36 -21.71
C GLY A 17 -6.85 17.59 -20.94
N CYS A 18 -6.22 17.44 -19.77
CA CYS A 18 -5.91 18.59 -18.91
C CYS A 18 -4.44 18.58 -18.48
N GLY A 19 -3.63 19.35 -19.22
CA GLY A 19 -2.30 19.75 -18.78
C GLY A 19 -2.40 20.71 -17.60
N SER A 20 -2.11 20.23 -16.40
CA SER A 20 -1.19 20.84 -15.44
C SER A 20 -1.31 20.17 -14.08
N PHE A 21 -0.17 20.09 -13.39
CA PHE A 21 0.06 19.58 -12.04
C PHE A 21 -0.94 20.10 -10.97
N SER A 22 -1.66 21.19 -11.26
CA SER A 22 -2.60 21.87 -10.36
C SER A 22 -3.93 21.13 -10.17
N THR A 23 -4.46 20.47 -11.20
CA THR A 23 -5.70 19.66 -11.07
C THR A 23 -5.44 18.37 -10.29
N PHE A 24 -4.24 17.81 -10.43
CA PHE A 24 -3.78 16.67 -9.64
C PHE A 24 -3.68 17.05 -8.15
N TYR A 25 -3.10 18.19 -7.82
CA TYR A 25 -2.99 18.65 -6.42
C TYR A 25 -4.35 18.95 -5.75
N TRP A 26 -5.36 19.39 -6.52
CA TRP A 26 -6.67 19.77 -5.97
C TRP A 26 -7.56 18.57 -5.62
N LEU A 27 -7.54 17.50 -6.43
CA LEU A 27 -8.23 16.23 -6.10
C LEU A 27 -7.68 15.63 -4.78
N PHE A 28 -6.38 15.81 -4.55
CA PHE A 28 -5.63 15.29 -3.41
C PHE A 28 -5.90 15.99 -2.08
N ASN A 29 -6.46 17.21 -2.09
CA ASN A 29 -6.58 18.04 -0.88
C ASN A 29 -7.98 18.01 -0.24
N THR A 30 -8.97 17.36 -0.87
CA THR A 30 -10.36 17.38 -0.39
C THR A 30 -10.94 16.02 -0.02
N ARG A 31 -10.33 14.88 -0.42
CA ARG A 31 -10.86 13.53 -0.17
C ARG A 31 -9.77 12.46 -0.04
N ALA A 32 -9.15 12.36 1.14
CA ALA A 32 -8.04 11.42 1.40
C ALA A 32 -8.36 9.95 1.09
N GLU A 33 -9.61 9.52 1.25
CA GLU A 33 -10.04 8.16 0.90
C GLU A 33 -9.98 7.87 -0.61
N GLU A 34 -10.31 8.86 -1.44
CA GLU A 34 -10.25 8.75 -2.91
C GLU A 34 -8.78 8.73 -3.36
N THR A 35 -7.94 9.55 -2.72
CA THR A 35 -6.49 9.56 -2.94
C THR A 35 -5.86 8.19 -2.65
N LEU A 36 -6.18 7.58 -1.52
CA LEU A 36 -5.64 6.27 -1.16
C LEU A 36 -6.09 5.16 -2.12
N THR A 37 -7.37 5.20 -2.51
CA THR A 37 -7.92 4.24 -3.47
C THR A 37 -7.23 4.37 -4.83
N ALA A 38 -6.98 5.60 -5.30
CA ALA A 38 -6.24 5.83 -6.53
C ALA A 38 -4.82 5.25 -6.47
N PHE A 39 -4.11 5.42 -5.34
CA PHE A 39 -2.77 4.86 -5.18
C PHE A 39 -2.73 3.34 -5.15
N ILE A 40 -3.70 2.71 -4.47
CA ILE A 40 -3.82 1.25 -4.46
C ILE A 40 -3.93 0.75 -5.91
N ASN A 41 -4.86 1.31 -6.69
CA ASN A 41 -5.06 0.90 -8.09
C ASN A 41 -3.81 1.11 -8.96
N ILE A 42 -3.09 2.23 -8.77
CA ILE A 42 -1.84 2.49 -9.49
C ILE A 42 -0.78 1.44 -9.14
N LEU A 43 -0.61 1.14 -7.86
CA LEU A 43 0.37 0.16 -7.39
C LEU A 43 0.01 -1.26 -7.84
N GLU A 44 -1.28 -1.63 -7.82
CA GLU A 44 -1.77 -2.92 -8.32
C GLU A 44 -1.39 -3.10 -9.79
N VAL A 45 -1.75 -2.15 -10.65
CA VAL A 45 -1.41 -2.20 -12.09
C VAL A 45 0.09 -2.22 -12.30
N ALA A 46 0.84 -1.40 -11.55
CA ALA A 46 2.29 -1.37 -11.65
C ALA A 46 2.93 -2.71 -11.24
N ASN A 47 2.41 -3.35 -10.20
CA ASN A 47 2.85 -4.68 -9.76
C ASN A 47 2.52 -5.77 -10.77
N GLU A 48 1.29 -5.80 -11.30
CA GLU A 48 0.84 -6.79 -12.27
C GLU A 48 1.61 -6.70 -13.58
N GLN A 49 1.91 -5.48 -14.03
CA GLN A 49 2.53 -5.23 -15.32
C GLN A 49 4.04 -4.94 -15.22
N SER A 50 4.62 -5.02 -14.01
CA SER A 50 6.03 -4.68 -13.75
C SER A 50 6.41 -3.28 -14.28
N LEU A 51 5.52 -2.30 -14.15
CA LEU A 51 5.73 -0.94 -14.62
C LEU A 51 6.50 -0.14 -13.58
N LYS A 52 7.40 0.73 -14.04
CA LYS A 52 8.05 1.72 -13.19
C LYS A 52 7.16 2.95 -13.05
N ILE A 53 6.91 3.36 -11.82
CA ILE A 53 6.23 4.61 -11.49
C ILE A 53 7.27 5.74 -11.52
N GLU A 54 7.02 6.79 -12.30
CA GLU A 54 7.95 7.91 -12.51
C GLU A 54 7.81 9.06 -11.49
N PHE A 55 6.79 9.03 -10.62
CA PHE A 55 6.58 10.04 -9.60
C PHE A 55 7.08 9.59 -8.22
N ASP A 56 7.48 10.55 -7.38
CA ASP A 56 7.97 10.29 -6.02
C ASP A 56 6.85 9.82 -5.10
N LEU A 57 6.72 8.49 -4.96
CA LEU A 57 5.82 7.83 -4.01
C LEU A 57 6.08 8.24 -2.56
N GLU A 58 7.32 8.54 -2.19
CA GLU A 58 7.72 8.90 -0.82
C GLU A 58 7.05 10.19 -0.32
N ILE A 59 6.81 11.15 -1.21
CA ILE A 59 6.10 12.40 -0.87
C ILE A 59 4.68 12.09 -0.41
N TYR A 60 4.06 11.08 -1.01
CA TYR A 60 2.68 10.71 -0.74
C TYR A 60 2.57 9.76 0.44
N GLU A 61 3.52 8.84 0.62
CA GLU A 61 3.60 7.96 1.79
C GLU A 61 3.59 8.77 3.08
N ASN A 62 4.38 9.84 3.16
CA ASN A 62 4.43 10.71 4.33
C ASN A 62 3.13 11.48 4.58
N LYS A 63 2.46 11.94 3.51
CA LYS A 63 1.16 12.62 3.61
C LYS A 63 0.06 11.66 4.08
N ILE A 64 0.03 10.46 3.50
CA ILE A 64 -0.87 9.36 3.87
C ILE A 64 -0.65 9.01 5.35
N LYS A 65 0.59 8.75 5.78
CA LYS A 65 0.94 8.44 7.18
C LYS A 65 0.42 9.51 8.15
N ARG A 66 0.68 10.79 7.89
CA ARG A 66 0.20 11.88 8.77
C ARG A 66 -1.32 11.93 8.85
N PHE A 67 -2.00 11.82 7.72
CA PHE A 67 -3.47 11.84 7.68
C PHE A 67 -4.08 10.69 8.52
N TYR A 68 -3.49 9.49 8.47
CA TYR A 68 -4.04 8.32 9.16
C TYR A 68 -3.62 8.19 10.62
N LEU A 69 -2.43 8.67 10.98
CA LEU A 69 -1.91 8.57 12.35
C LEU A 69 -2.32 9.76 13.24
N ASP A 70 -2.44 10.97 12.68
CA ASP A 70 -2.59 12.18 13.49
C ASP A 70 -4.05 12.68 13.56
N GLU A 71 -4.91 12.41 12.57
CA GLU A 71 -6.27 13.00 12.51
C GLU A 71 -7.38 12.14 13.13
N GLY A 72 -7.03 11.07 13.86
CA GLY A 72 -8.01 10.28 14.62
C GLY A 72 -9.09 9.61 13.75
N CYS A 73 -8.85 9.45 12.45
CA CYS A 73 -9.76 8.84 11.50
C CYS A 73 -9.74 7.30 11.65
N ASN A 74 -10.11 6.82 12.84
CA ASN A 74 -10.05 5.43 13.26
C ASN A 74 -11.27 4.63 12.76
N SER A 75 -11.68 4.85 11.51
CA SER A 75 -12.69 4.00 10.89
C SER A 75 -11.99 2.72 10.43
N ARG A 76 -12.52 1.57 10.83
CA ARG A 76 -12.00 0.25 10.44
C ARG A 76 -11.81 0.13 8.92
N VAL A 77 -12.68 0.80 8.14
CA VAL A 77 -12.62 0.88 6.67
C VAL A 77 -11.35 1.59 6.20
N ILE A 78 -11.03 2.73 6.81
CA ILE A 78 -9.87 3.53 6.45
C ILE A 78 -8.58 2.79 6.82
N THR A 79 -8.51 2.24 8.03
CA THR A 79 -7.36 1.43 8.48
C THR A 79 -7.14 0.25 7.53
N HIS A 80 -8.21 -0.45 7.11
CA HIS A 80 -8.12 -1.53 6.15
C HIS A 80 -7.58 -1.07 4.80
N ARG A 81 -8.07 0.06 4.25
CA ARG A 81 -7.52 0.61 3.00
C ARG A 81 -6.05 0.98 3.14
N TYR A 82 -5.64 1.54 4.27
CA TYR A 82 -4.23 1.87 4.48
C TYR A 82 -3.35 0.61 4.53
N MET A 83 -3.85 -0.47 5.13
CA MET A 83 -3.18 -1.77 5.08
C MET A 83 -3.08 -2.32 3.65
N LEU A 84 -4.10 -2.16 2.82
CA LEU A 84 -4.05 -2.55 1.40
C LEU A 84 -3.02 -1.73 0.61
N PHE A 85 -2.97 -0.42 0.84
CA PHE A 85 -1.96 0.45 0.25
C PHE A 85 -0.54 -0.01 0.61
N ASN A 86 -0.26 -0.24 1.90
CA ASN A 86 1.05 -0.72 2.33
C ASN A 86 1.41 -2.08 1.71
N TYR A 87 0.43 -2.97 1.54
CA TYR A 87 0.64 -4.27 0.92
C TYR A 87 1.07 -4.14 -0.56
N GLU A 88 0.39 -3.32 -1.34
CA GLU A 88 0.74 -3.09 -2.74
C GLU A 88 2.04 -2.28 -2.89
N LEU A 89 2.31 -1.36 -1.97
CA LEU A 89 3.58 -0.62 -1.94
C LEU A 89 4.75 -1.55 -1.63
N ALA A 90 4.60 -2.44 -0.65
CA ALA A 90 5.62 -3.44 -0.32
C ALA A 90 5.93 -4.35 -1.51
N LYS A 91 4.88 -4.86 -2.19
CA LYS A 91 5.03 -5.63 -3.43
C LYS A 91 5.83 -4.84 -4.47
N TYR A 92 5.49 -3.57 -4.67
CA TYR A 92 6.15 -2.72 -5.65
C TYR A 92 7.63 -2.50 -5.34
N LYS A 93 7.95 -2.22 -4.08
CA LYS A 93 9.32 -2.08 -3.59
C LYS A 93 10.12 -3.37 -3.79
N CYS A 94 9.57 -4.51 -3.41
CA CYS A 94 10.23 -5.81 -3.62
C CYS A 94 10.40 -6.17 -5.11
N ASN A 95 9.38 -5.93 -5.95
CA ASN A 95 9.46 -6.13 -7.40
C ASN A 95 10.54 -5.23 -8.03
N SER A 96 10.75 -4.05 -7.47
CA SER A 96 11.81 -3.11 -7.85
C SER A 96 13.17 -3.41 -7.21
N GLN A 97 13.31 -4.57 -6.55
CA GLN A 97 14.52 -5.03 -5.83
C GLN A 97 14.93 -4.17 -4.63
N ASP A 98 14.06 -3.25 -4.18
CA ASP A 98 14.22 -2.49 -2.94
C ASP A 98 13.72 -3.33 -1.76
N TYR A 99 14.38 -4.47 -1.54
CA TYR A 99 13.92 -5.50 -0.59
C TYR A 99 13.94 -5.03 0.86
N GLN A 100 14.90 -4.20 1.28
CA GLN A 100 14.98 -3.76 2.67
C GLN A 100 13.76 -2.92 3.03
N ASN A 101 13.44 -1.90 2.21
CA ASN A 101 12.25 -1.09 2.43
C ASN A 101 10.96 -1.90 2.23
N GLY A 102 10.91 -2.77 1.22
CA GLY A 102 9.75 -3.64 0.99
C GLY A 102 9.45 -4.52 2.20
N VAL A 103 10.46 -5.21 2.74
CA VAL A 103 10.31 -6.07 3.92
C VAL A 103 9.97 -5.26 5.17
N ASP A 104 10.54 -4.08 5.37
CA ASP A 104 10.17 -3.21 6.51
C ASP A 104 8.68 -2.83 6.47
N ILE A 105 8.17 -2.50 5.28
CA ILE A 105 6.74 -2.21 5.09
C ILE A 105 5.89 -3.45 5.38
N ILE A 106 6.31 -4.66 4.95
CA ILE A 106 5.60 -5.91 5.25
C ILE A 106 5.51 -6.12 6.77
N LEU A 107 6.62 -5.97 7.50
CA LEU A 107 6.66 -6.19 8.94
C LEU A 107 5.84 -5.16 9.71
N TYR A 108 5.90 -3.89 9.30
CA TYR A 108 5.05 -2.85 9.83
C TYR A 108 3.57 -3.17 9.61
N ASN A 109 3.19 -3.58 8.39
CA ASN A 109 1.81 -3.86 8.04
C ASN A 109 1.28 -5.13 8.73
N LEU A 110 2.14 -6.13 8.98
CA LEU A 110 1.83 -7.32 9.77
C LEU A 110 1.52 -6.97 11.23
N SER A 111 2.32 -6.10 11.83
CA SER A 111 2.08 -5.58 13.19
C SER A 111 0.75 -4.83 13.24
N LEU A 112 0.50 -3.95 12.25
CA LEU A 112 -0.71 -3.16 12.17
C LEU A 112 -1.97 -4.03 12.00
N SER A 113 -1.94 -5.05 11.13
CA SER A 113 -3.07 -5.94 10.90
C SER A 113 -3.38 -6.81 12.13
N SER A 114 -2.35 -7.30 12.80
CA SER A 114 -2.51 -8.07 14.04
C SER A 114 -3.15 -7.22 15.15
N LEU A 115 -2.72 -5.96 15.32
CA LEU A 115 -3.31 -5.05 16.31
C LEU A 115 -4.78 -4.74 16.01
N ASN A 116 -5.16 -4.68 14.74
CA ASN A 116 -6.53 -4.37 14.29
C ASN A 116 -7.42 -5.62 14.13
N GLN A 117 -6.92 -6.81 14.48
CA GLN A 117 -7.64 -8.09 14.32
C GLN A 117 -8.16 -8.28 12.88
N ASP A 118 -7.31 -7.95 11.91
CA ASP A 118 -7.58 -8.14 10.49
C ASP A 118 -6.84 -9.39 10.01
N ASP A 119 -7.48 -10.55 10.17
CA ASP A 119 -6.88 -11.85 9.86
C ASP A 119 -6.56 -11.98 8.37
N HIS A 120 -7.39 -11.40 7.49
CA HIS A 120 -7.16 -11.42 6.05
C HIS A 120 -5.87 -10.67 5.70
N MET A 121 -5.68 -9.45 6.20
CA MET A 121 -4.44 -8.71 5.97
C MET A 121 -3.24 -9.37 6.65
N THR A 122 -3.42 -9.97 7.82
CA THR A 122 -2.37 -10.72 8.52
C THR A 122 -1.85 -11.89 7.68
N VAL A 123 -2.76 -12.69 7.10
CA VAL A 123 -2.40 -13.80 6.20
C VAL A 123 -1.68 -13.28 4.96
N LYS A 124 -2.17 -12.21 4.33
CA LYS A 124 -1.50 -11.61 3.16
C LYS A 124 -0.07 -11.16 3.47
N CYS A 125 0.16 -10.54 4.63
CA CYS A 125 1.48 -10.10 5.06
C CYS A 125 2.42 -11.27 5.36
N VAL A 126 1.92 -12.35 5.98
CA VAL A 126 2.70 -13.57 6.23
C VAL A 126 3.12 -14.24 4.91
N ASP A 127 2.20 -14.36 3.96
CA ASP A 127 2.47 -14.95 2.64
C ASP A 127 3.49 -14.11 1.84
N LEU A 128 3.29 -12.79 1.82
CA LEU A 128 4.20 -11.88 1.13
C LEU A 128 5.60 -11.87 1.77
N TYR A 129 5.69 -11.90 3.11
CA TYR A 129 6.96 -12.08 3.80
C TYR A 129 7.61 -13.41 3.42
N GLY A 130 6.84 -14.50 3.40
CA GLY A 130 7.31 -15.84 3.01
C GLY A 130 7.98 -15.84 1.63
N THR A 131 7.38 -15.12 0.67
CA THR A 131 7.91 -14.94 -0.68
C THR A 131 9.28 -14.25 -0.69
N TYR A 132 9.47 -13.23 0.16
CA TYR A 132 10.70 -12.41 0.19
C TYR A 132 11.66 -12.72 1.34
N ARG A 133 11.38 -13.75 2.14
CA ARG A 133 12.13 -14.08 3.37
C ARG A 133 13.63 -14.24 3.15
N GLN A 134 14.03 -14.79 2.00
CA GLN A 134 15.45 -15.00 1.67
C GLN A 134 16.22 -13.70 1.47
N GLN A 135 15.53 -12.60 1.13
CA GLN A 135 16.12 -11.27 0.94
C GLN A 135 16.08 -10.42 2.22
N ALA A 136 15.38 -10.88 3.26
CA ALA A 136 15.27 -10.18 4.52
C ALA A 136 16.59 -10.23 5.30
N SER A 137 17.00 -9.10 5.88
CA SER A 137 18.15 -9.04 6.78
C SER A 137 17.92 -9.85 8.06
N LEU A 138 19.00 -10.18 8.78
CA LEU A 138 18.89 -10.90 10.05
C LEU A 138 17.99 -10.16 11.05
N SER A 139 18.11 -8.84 11.14
CA SER A 139 17.26 -8.01 12.02
C SER A 139 15.77 -8.07 11.62
N GLN A 140 15.47 -8.09 10.32
CA GLN A 140 14.10 -8.25 9.83
C GLN A 140 13.55 -9.66 10.12
N GLN A 141 14.38 -10.70 10.03
CA GLN A 141 14.00 -12.07 10.38
C GLN A 141 13.73 -12.23 11.89
N GLU A 142 14.53 -11.59 12.74
CA GLU A 142 14.29 -11.53 14.17
C GLU A 142 12.99 -10.78 14.49
N THR A 143 12.77 -9.64 13.85
CA THR A 143 11.54 -8.84 13.98
C THR A 143 10.31 -9.67 13.58
N TYR A 144 10.36 -10.36 12.45
CA TYR A 144 9.29 -11.27 12.02
C TYR A 144 9.03 -12.35 13.07
N SER A 145 10.09 -13.00 13.57
CA SER A 145 9.98 -14.06 14.57
C SER A 145 9.33 -13.57 15.87
N GLN A 146 9.60 -12.33 16.29
CA GLN A 146 8.97 -11.70 17.45
C GLN A 146 7.49 -11.36 17.19
N LEU A 147 7.16 -10.84 16.00
CA LEU A 147 5.78 -10.56 15.61
C LEU A 147 4.97 -11.85 15.55
N PHE A 148 5.48 -12.88 14.89
CA PHE A 148 4.77 -14.16 14.71
C PHE A 148 4.43 -14.83 16.04
N LYS A 149 5.32 -14.76 17.05
CA LYS A 149 5.03 -15.25 18.41
C LYS A 149 3.88 -14.50 19.11
N LYS A 150 3.63 -13.25 18.74
CA LYS A 150 2.55 -12.42 19.29
C LYS A 150 1.23 -12.61 18.54
N ILE A 151 1.29 -13.02 17.27
CA ILE A 151 0.10 -13.33 16.48
C ILE A 151 -0.53 -14.58 17.07
N ASN A 152 -1.66 -14.39 17.74
CA ASN A 152 -2.44 -15.45 18.34
C ASN A 152 -3.44 -15.96 17.29
N ILE A 153 -2.95 -16.74 16.31
CA ILE A 153 -3.85 -17.38 15.33
C ILE A 153 -4.66 -18.43 16.09
N LYS A 154 -5.93 -18.14 16.34
CA LYS A 154 -6.90 -19.06 16.95
C LYS A 154 -7.60 -19.89 15.89
#